data_AF-A0A3A8JHK0-F1
#
_entry.id   AF-A0A3A8JHK0-F1
#
_cell.length_a   1.000
_cell.length_b   1.000
_cell.length_c   1.000
_cell.angle_alpha   90.00
_cell.angle_beta   90.00
_cell.angle_gamma   90.00
#
_symmetry.space_group_name_H-M   'P 1'
#
loop_
_entity.id
_entity.type
_entity.pdbx_description
1 polymer ?
#
loop_
_entity_poly.entity_id
_entity_poly.type
_entity_poly.pdbx_seq_one_letter_code
_entity_poly.pdbx_strand_id
1 'polypeptide(L)'
;MTRLAPLSLLLLGTACATASREPASVAEAYAKALEENRLSDAYRLTTGGPEGEGAFLDEYSDAAARRERAAAVRSGTGVLEARAPSVTLARQGEDWRVVESRPADVPRAALKKFLDEVESRDWKGAWGLLASPLRARYTPERLREDFEREPLAKERLRRARLALNTHVRVAAGEALFPLGGERAVRLVLEDGEYRVAAIE
;
A
#
# COMPACT_ATOMS: atom_id res chain seq x y z
N MET A 1 -32.68 -33.51 -61.54
CA MET A 1 -33.50 -32.87 -60.47
C MET A 1 -33.46 -33.86 -59.31
N THR A 2 -32.69 -33.66 -58.25
CA THR A 2 -33.01 -32.80 -57.10
C THR A 2 -31.73 -32.57 -56.27
N ARG A 3 -31.53 -31.32 -55.83
CA ARG A 3 -30.54 -30.90 -54.82
C ARG A 3 -31.17 -31.06 -53.43
N LEU A 4 -30.38 -31.38 -52.42
CA LEU A 4 -30.66 -31.01 -51.02
C LEU A 4 -29.32 -30.92 -50.26
N ALA A 5 -29.05 -29.72 -49.75
CA ALA A 5 -27.85 -29.32 -49.04
C ALA A 5 -27.91 -29.73 -47.56
N PRO A 6 -26.77 -29.95 -46.88
CA PRO A 6 -26.76 -30.09 -45.43
C PRO A 6 -26.80 -28.72 -44.75
N LEU A 7 -27.72 -28.61 -43.79
CA LEU A 7 -27.93 -27.49 -42.87
C LEU A 7 -26.70 -27.36 -41.96
N SER A 8 -25.86 -26.34 -42.18
CA SER A 8 -24.81 -25.97 -41.24
C SER A 8 -25.44 -25.27 -40.03
N LEU A 9 -25.50 -26.00 -38.91
CA LEU A 9 -25.91 -25.52 -37.60
C LEU A 9 -24.80 -24.59 -37.06
N LEU A 10 -24.96 -23.28 -37.24
CA LEU A 10 -24.13 -22.26 -36.59
C LEU A 10 -24.47 -22.22 -35.10
N LEU A 11 -23.68 -22.95 -34.31
CA LEU A 11 -23.61 -22.82 -32.85
C LEU A 11 -22.98 -21.45 -32.52
N LEU A 12 -23.82 -20.45 -32.27
CA LEU A 12 -23.44 -19.19 -31.64
C LEU A 12 -23.08 -19.48 -30.17
N GLY A 13 -21.82 -19.83 -29.93
CA GLY A 13 -21.24 -19.82 -28.61
C GLY A 13 -21.17 -18.38 -28.10
N THR A 14 -22.12 -17.99 -27.25
CA THR A 14 -21.99 -16.81 -26.40
C THR A 14 -20.89 -17.08 -25.39
N ALA A 15 -19.65 -16.84 -25.79
CA ALA A 15 -18.54 -16.73 -24.85
C ALA A 15 -18.88 -15.56 -23.92
N CYS A 16 -19.24 -15.87 -22.67
CA CYS A 16 -19.22 -14.90 -21.60
C CYS A 16 -17.76 -14.53 -21.34
N ALA A 17 -17.20 -13.68 -22.20
CA ALA A 17 -16.04 -12.89 -21.85
C ALA A 17 -16.52 -11.99 -20.71
N THR A 18 -16.22 -12.40 -19.48
CA THR A 18 -16.47 -11.56 -18.32
C THR A 18 -15.51 -10.39 -18.50
N ALA A 19 -16.01 -9.27 -19.04
CA ALA A 19 -15.18 -8.12 -19.32
C ALA A 19 -14.44 -7.75 -18.03
N SER A 20 -13.09 -7.75 -18.11
CA SER A 20 -12.23 -7.35 -17.00
C SER A 20 -12.75 -6.01 -16.47
N ARG A 21 -13.17 -6.01 -15.20
CA ARG A 21 -13.78 -4.83 -14.58
C ARG A 21 -12.75 -3.71 -14.53
N GLU A 22 -13.14 -2.51 -14.93
CA GLU A 22 -12.25 -1.35 -14.85
C GLU A 22 -11.81 -1.12 -13.39
N PRO A 23 -10.57 -0.64 -13.17
CA PRO A 23 -10.01 -0.41 -11.84
C PRO A 23 -10.95 0.36 -10.89
N ALA A 24 -11.55 1.45 -11.39
CA ALA A 24 -12.46 2.28 -10.62
C ALA A 24 -13.75 1.53 -10.21
N SER A 25 -14.25 0.64 -11.08
CA SER A 25 -15.44 -0.17 -10.77
C SER A 25 -15.17 -1.23 -9.70
N VAL A 26 -13.94 -1.75 -9.62
CA VAL A 26 -13.52 -2.67 -8.56
C VAL A 26 -13.40 -1.95 -7.22
N ALA A 27 -12.77 -0.76 -7.22
CA ALA A 27 -12.66 0.07 -6.02
C ALA A 27 -14.04 0.46 -5.46
N GLU A 28 -14.98 0.87 -6.32
CA GLU A 28 -16.35 1.19 -5.88
C GLU A 28 -17.10 -0.04 -5.37
N ALA A 29 -16.97 -1.19 -6.05
CA ALA A 29 -17.59 -2.44 -5.59
C ALA A 29 -17.08 -2.87 -4.21
N TYR A 30 -15.78 -2.68 -3.95
CA TYR A 30 -15.17 -2.93 -2.65
C TYR A 30 -15.69 -1.96 -1.58
N ALA A 31 -15.68 -0.65 -1.85
CA ALA A 31 -16.20 0.37 -0.93
C ALA A 31 -17.67 0.11 -0.55
N LYS A 32 -18.50 -0.23 -1.54
CA LYS A 32 -19.90 -0.57 -1.34
C LYS A 32 -20.08 -1.83 -0.48
N ALA A 33 -19.28 -2.88 -0.73
CA ALA A 33 -19.34 -4.11 0.07
C ALA A 33 -18.97 -3.88 1.55
N LEU A 34 -18.01 -2.98 1.83
CA LEU A 34 -17.70 -2.55 3.21
C LEU A 34 -18.89 -1.86 3.88
N GLU A 35 -19.50 -0.86 3.22
CA GLU A 35 -20.61 -0.11 3.80
C GLU A 35 -21.84 -0.99 4.08
N GLU A 36 -22.11 -1.93 3.17
CA GLU A 36 -23.20 -2.90 3.28
C GLU A 36 -22.90 -4.06 4.25
N ASN A 37 -21.74 -4.03 4.92
CA ASN A 37 -21.27 -5.10 5.83
C ASN A 37 -21.18 -6.48 5.16
N ARG A 38 -20.96 -6.53 3.85
CA ARG A 38 -20.70 -7.76 3.08
C ARG A 38 -19.21 -8.04 3.06
N LEU A 39 -18.63 -8.26 4.25
CA LEU A 39 -17.17 -8.30 4.44
C LEU A 39 -16.47 -9.42 3.66
N SER A 40 -17.09 -10.59 3.53
CA SER A 40 -16.53 -11.67 2.69
C SER A 40 -16.53 -11.31 1.20
N ASP A 41 -17.55 -10.60 0.72
CA ASP A 41 -17.59 -10.10 -0.66
C ASP A 41 -16.51 -9.02 -0.87
N ALA A 42 -16.34 -8.13 0.10
CA ALA A 42 -15.27 -7.13 0.09
C ALA A 42 -13.90 -7.81 0.06
N TYR A 43 -13.65 -8.81 0.91
CA TYR A 43 -12.38 -9.52 0.98
C TYR A 43 -12.02 -10.23 -0.33
N ARG A 44 -13.01 -10.83 -1.00
CA ARG A 44 -12.81 -11.47 -2.32
C ARG A 44 -12.34 -10.51 -3.42
N LEU A 45 -12.64 -9.22 -3.30
CA LEU A 45 -12.18 -8.19 -4.23
C LEU A 45 -10.73 -7.75 -3.94
N THR A 46 -10.13 -8.27 -2.87
CA THR A 46 -8.75 -7.96 -2.50
C THR A 46 -7.75 -8.96 -3.07
N THR A 47 -6.46 -8.65 -2.97
CA THR A 47 -5.35 -9.58 -3.25
C THR A 47 -5.03 -10.52 -2.09
N GLY A 48 -5.75 -10.45 -0.97
CA GLY A 48 -5.50 -11.24 0.23
C GLY A 48 -5.73 -12.74 0.00
N GLY A 49 -4.84 -13.56 0.57
CA GLY A 49 -5.03 -15.01 0.65
C GLY A 49 -5.76 -15.41 1.93
N PRO A 50 -6.25 -16.66 2.05
CA PRO A 50 -7.11 -17.10 3.17
C PRO A 50 -6.56 -16.78 4.58
N GLU A 51 -5.24 -16.74 4.74
CA GLU A 51 -4.55 -16.42 5.99
C GLU A 51 -4.83 -15.00 6.51
N GLY A 52 -5.14 -14.05 5.62
CA GLY A 52 -5.42 -12.65 5.98
C GLY A 52 -6.89 -12.33 6.24
N GLU A 53 -7.81 -13.27 5.97
CA GLU A 53 -9.25 -13.03 6.03
C GLU A 53 -9.72 -12.73 7.47
N GLY A 54 -9.28 -13.53 8.45
CA GLY A 54 -9.66 -13.32 9.85
C GLY A 54 -9.27 -11.94 10.38
N ALA A 55 -8.06 -11.48 10.06
CA ALA A 55 -7.58 -10.17 10.49
C ALA A 55 -8.32 -9.01 9.81
N PHE A 56 -8.75 -9.20 8.55
CA PHE A 56 -9.60 -8.24 7.83
C PHE A 56 -11.00 -8.17 8.43
N LEU A 57 -11.61 -9.32 8.75
CA LEU A 57 -12.93 -9.39 9.37
C LEU A 57 -12.94 -8.73 10.76
N ASP A 58 -11.90 -8.96 11.56
CA ASP A 58 -11.76 -8.32 12.87
C ASP A 58 -11.63 -6.80 12.76
N GLU A 59 -10.77 -6.32 11.86
CA GLU A 59 -10.49 -4.89 11.65
C GLU A 59 -11.74 -4.13 11.17
N TYR A 60 -12.55 -4.74 10.29
CA TYR A 60 -13.76 -4.13 9.76
C TYR A 60 -15.05 -4.58 10.45
N SER A 61 -14.95 -5.21 11.63
CA SER A 61 -16.11 -5.52 12.48
C SER A 61 -16.84 -4.25 12.95
N ASP A 62 -16.10 -3.15 13.14
CA ASP A 62 -16.63 -1.82 13.47
C ASP A 62 -17.22 -1.09 12.25
N ALA A 63 -18.46 -0.60 12.39
CA ALA A 63 -19.15 0.16 11.36
C ALA A 63 -18.50 1.52 11.07
N ALA A 64 -17.83 2.15 12.05
CA ALA A 64 -17.10 3.40 11.81
C ALA A 64 -15.87 3.15 10.93
N ALA A 65 -15.07 2.13 11.25
CA ALA A 65 -13.93 1.70 10.44
C ALA A 65 -14.33 1.37 8.98
N ARG A 66 -15.46 0.68 8.76
CA ARG A 66 -15.97 0.38 7.41
C ARG A 66 -16.30 1.65 6.61
N ARG A 67 -17.01 2.60 7.22
CA ARG A 67 -17.37 3.87 6.57
C ARG A 67 -16.15 4.72 6.26
N GLU A 68 -15.21 4.81 7.19
CA GLU A 68 -13.96 5.53 6.99
C GLU A 68 -13.15 4.94 5.83
N ARG A 69 -13.01 3.61 5.79
CA ARG A 69 -12.32 2.92 4.70
C ARG A 69 -13.01 3.11 3.35
N ALA A 70 -14.33 2.94 3.28
CA ALA A 70 -15.09 3.14 2.05
C ALA A 70 -14.96 4.58 1.52
N ALA A 71 -15.01 5.58 2.40
CA ALA A 71 -14.78 6.98 2.04
C ALA A 71 -13.35 7.20 1.50
N ALA A 72 -12.33 6.67 2.19
CA ALA A 72 -10.94 6.73 1.76
C ALA A 72 -10.69 6.03 0.42
N VAL A 73 -11.46 4.97 0.13
CA VAL A 73 -11.40 4.27 -1.14
C VAL A 73 -11.94 5.14 -2.27
N ARG A 74 -13.12 5.74 -2.09
CA ARG A 74 -13.73 6.61 -3.09
C ARG A 74 -12.90 7.88 -3.34
N SER A 75 -12.35 8.49 -2.28
CA SER A 75 -11.48 9.66 -2.43
C SER A 75 -10.17 9.32 -3.16
N GLY A 76 -9.65 8.10 -2.99
CA GLY A 76 -8.46 7.60 -3.69
C GLY A 76 -8.74 7.15 -5.12
N THR A 77 -9.99 6.81 -5.46
CA THR A 77 -10.37 6.23 -6.76
C THR A 77 -10.04 7.16 -7.93
N GLY A 78 -10.24 8.47 -7.78
CA GLY A 78 -9.87 9.48 -8.79
C GLY A 78 -8.36 9.67 -8.99
N VAL A 79 -7.55 9.13 -8.08
CA VAL A 79 -6.07 9.26 -8.05
C VAL A 79 -5.42 7.87 -8.24
N LEU A 80 -6.19 6.84 -8.61
CA LEU A 80 -5.69 5.49 -8.90
C LEU A 80 -4.68 5.46 -10.05
N GLU A 81 -4.78 6.41 -10.98
CA GLU A 81 -3.78 6.60 -12.04
C GLU A 81 -2.48 7.27 -11.52
N ALA A 82 -2.52 7.87 -10.32
CA ALA A 82 -1.47 8.74 -9.78
C ALA A 82 -0.95 8.35 -8.38
N ARG A 83 -1.07 7.08 -7.96
CA ARG A 83 -0.43 6.53 -6.73
C ARG A 83 -0.99 7.08 -5.41
N ALA A 84 -2.30 6.96 -5.18
CA ALA A 84 -2.86 7.23 -3.85
C ALA A 84 -2.47 6.14 -2.82
N PRO A 85 -2.02 6.51 -1.61
CA PRO A 85 -1.68 5.54 -0.56
C PRO A 85 -2.90 4.86 0.06
N SER A 86 -4.12 5.41 -0.11
CA SER A 86 -5.33 4.84 0.46
C SER A 86 -5.89 3.67 -0.37
N VAL A 87 -5.65 3.62 -1.68
CA VAL A 87 -6.08 2.50 -2.55
C VAL A 87 -4.99 2.20 -3.55
N THR A 88 -4.39 1.02 -3.42
CA THR A 88 -3.57 0.45 -4.49
C THR A 88 -4.38 -0.64 -5.17
N LEU A 89 -4.45 -0.62 -6.49
CA LEU A 89 -5.03 -1.71 -7.28
C LEU A 89 -3.89 -2.48 -7.96
N ALA A 90 -3.93 -3.80 -7.87
CA ALA A 90 -3.01 -4.70 -8.55
C ALA A 90 -3.77 -5.61 -9.51
N ARG A 91 -3.12 -5.96 -10.62
CA ARG A 91 -3.67 -6.91 -11.58
C ARG A 91 -3.29 -8.33 -11.15
N GLN A 92 -4.29 -9.18 -10.90
CA GLN A 92 -4.11 -10.60 -10.59
C GLN A 92 -4.76 -11.43 -11.70
N GLY A 93 -3.92 -11.95 -12.61
CA GLY A 93 -4.41 -12.55 -13.85
C GLY A 93 -5.00 -11.48 -14.79
N GLU A 94 -6.24 -11.67 -15.21
CA GLU A 94 -6.96 -10.70 -16.06
C GLU A 94 -7.75 -9.66 -15.26
N ASP A 95 -7.88 -9.81 -13.95
CA ASP A 95 -8.73 -8.99 -13.09
C ASP A 95 -7.95 -7.97 -12.26
N TRP A 96 -8.57 -6.83 -12.01
CA TRP A 96 -8.10 -5.83 -11.04
C TRP A 96 -8.58 -6.18 -9.63
N ARG A 97 -7.72 -6.00 -8.64
CA ARG A 97 -8.00 -6.27 -7.22
C ARG A 97 -7.47 -5.18 -6.31
N VAL A 98 -8.16 -4.96 -5.20
CA VAL A 98 -7.74 -4.05 -4.13
C VAL A 98 -6.59 -4.67 -3.37
N VAL A 99 -5.45 -4.00 -3.35
CA VAL A 99 -4.39 -4.32 -2.41
C VAL A 99 -4.78 -3.71 -1.08
N GLU A 100 -5.30 -4.55 -0.19
CA GLU A 100 -5.47 -4.18 1.21
C GLU A 100 -4.09 -4.14 1.86
N SER A 101 -3.48 -2.97 1.78
CA SER A 101 -2.42 -2.58 2.69
C SER A 101 -3.11 -1.93 3.87
N ARG A 102 -2.84 -2.36 5.10
CA ARG A 102 -3.20 -1.54 6.25
C ARG A 102 -2.54 -0.17 6.05
N PRO A 103 -3.16 0.95 6.47
CA PRO A 103 -2.52 2.26 6.35
C PRO A 103 -1.10 2.30 6.94
N ALA A 104 -0.80 1.43 7.91
CA ALA A 104 0.52 1.25 8.50
C ALA A 104 1.53 0.44 7.67
N ASP A 105 1.10 -0.40 6.73
CA ASP A 105 1.98 -1.32 6.00
C ASP A 105 2.88 -0.59 5.00
N VAL A 106 2.33 0.40 4.28
CA VAL A 106 3.08 1.22 3.32
C VAL A 106 4.21 2.01 3.99
N PRO A 107 3.98 2.81 5.05
CA PRO A 107 5.08 3.48 5.74
C PRO A 107 6.04 2.49 6.41
N ARG A 108 5.56 1.32 6.88
CA ARG A 108 6.43 0.29 7.47
C ARG A 108 7.38 -0.29 6.42
N ALA A 109 6.89 -0.56 5.21
CA ALA A 109 7.71 -1.02 4.10
C ALA A 109 8.75 0.03 3.69
N ALA A 110 8.37 1.32 3.63
CA ALA A 110 9.28 2.41 3.33
C ALA A 110 10.41 2.55 4.37
N LEU A 111 10.07 2.53 5.66
CA LEU A 111 11.07 2.55 6.74
C LEU A 111 11.98 1.31 6.69
N LYS A 112 11.40 0.12 6.52
CA LYS A 112 12.19 -1.12 6.40
C LYS A 112 13.20 -1.02 5.26
N LYS A 113 12.76 -0.55 4.09
CA LYS A 113 13.63 -0.37 2.92
C LYS A 113 14.78 0.58 3.24
N PHE A 114 14.51 1.76 3.82
CA PHE A 114 15.56 2.69 4.20
C PHE A 114 16.61 2.05 5.11
N LEU A 115 16.16 1.34 6.15
CA LEU A 115 17.07 0.68 7.09
C LEU A 115 17.90 -0.41 6.41
N ASP A 116 17.31 -1.15 5.46
CA ASP A 116 18.01 -2.17 4.67
C ASP A 116 19.08 -1.55 3.76
N GLU A 117 18.80 -0.42 3.10
CA GLU A 117 19.78 0.30 2.27
C GLU A 117 20.96 0.85 3.12
N VAL A 118 20.69 1.35 4.33
CA VAL A 118 21.75 1.81 5.23
C VAL A 118 22.61 0.63 5.72
N GLU A 119 21.98 -0.50 6.04
CA GLU A 119 22.66 -1.72 6.49
C GLU A 119 23.53 -2.34 5.38
N SER A 120 23.04 -2.33 4.14
CA SER A 120 23.78 -2.76 2.94
C SER A 120 24.85 -1.77 2.50
N ARG A 121 24.91 -0.57 3.12
CA ARG A 121 25.76 0.57 2.75
C ARG A 121 25.47 1.11 1.34
N ASP A 122 24.25 0.90 0.82
CA ASP A 122 23.77 1.62 -0.36
C ASP A 122 23.30 3.02 0.03
N TRP A 123 24.27 3.93 0.15
CA TRP A 123 24.01 5.32 0.51
C TRP A 123 23.20 6.08 -0.54
N LYS A 124 23.25 5.65 -1.82
CA LYS A 124 22.47 6.26 -2.89
C LYS A 124 20.99 5.85 -2.76
N GLY A 125 20.74 4.56 -2.51
CA GLY A 125 19.42 4.03 -2.20
C GLY A 125 18.82 4.67 -0.95
N ALA A 126 19.58 4.71 0.15
CA ALA A 126 19.17 5.34 1.40
C ALA A 126 18.86 6.83 1.24
N TRP A 127 19.72 7.58 0.53
CA TRP A 127 19.50 9.01 0.23
C TRP A 127 18.21 9.22 -0.57
N GLY A 128 17.91 8.37 -1.56
CA GLY A 128 16.68 8.46 -2.37
C GLY A 128 15.39 8.24 -1.56
N LEU A 129 15.48 7.63 -0.38
CA LEU A 129 14.35 7.39 0.52
C LEU A 129 14.14 8.50 1.55
N LEU A 130 15.05 9.48 1.60
CA LEU A 130 14.90 10.66 2.46
C LEU A 130 13.87 11.64 1.90
N ALA A 131 13.19 12.35 2.80
CA ALA A 131 12.29 13.44 2.46
C ALA A 131 13.04 14.57 1.74
N SER A 132 12.33 15.31 0.89
CA SER A 132 12.89 16.38 0.05
C SER A 132 13.80 17.36 0.81
N PRO A 133 13.44 17.86 2.02
CA PRO A 133 14.30 18.77 2.77
C PRO A 133 15.64 18.14 3.18
N LEU A 134 15.68 16.83 3.45
CA LEU A 134 16.92 16.13 3.78
C LEU A 134 17.75 15.85 2.52
N ARG A 135 17.11 15.46 1.41
CA ARG A 135 17.80 15.27 0.12
C ARG A 135 18.42 16.55 -0.41
N ALA A 136 17.79 17.70 -0.16
CA ALA A 136 18.34 19.01 -0.53
C ALA A 136 19.58 19.39 0.29
N ARG A 137 19.71 18.87 1.51
CA ARG A 137 20.82 19.18 2.43
C ARG A 137 21.98 18.20 2.34
N TYR A 138 21.72 16.99 1.88
CA TYR A 138 22.68 15.90 1.86
C TYR A 138 23.01 15.45 0.45
N THR A 139 24.25 15.01 0.25
CA THR A 139 24.59 14.06 -0.82
C THR A 139 24.71 12.65 -0.22
N PRO A 140 24.67 11.57 -1.03
CA PRO A 140 24.93 10.22 -0.54
C PRO A 140 26.26 10.10 0.24
N GLU A 141 27.31 10.79 -0.21
CA GLU A 141 28.63 10.79 0.43
C GLU A 141 28.59 11.49 1.78
N ARG A 142 27.90 12.64 1.85
CA ARG A 142 27.74 13.37 3.11
C ARG A 142 26.87 12.60 4.10
N LEU A 143 25.84 11.92 3.63
CA LEU A 143 25.01 11.03 4.45
C LEU A 143 25.86 9.92 5.07
N ARG A 144 26.71 9.26 4.26
CA ARG A 144 27.66 8.25 4.76
C ARG A 144 28.58 8.83 5.84
N GLU A 145 29.23 9.96 5.56
CA GLU A 145 30.19 10.58 6.49
C GLU A 145 29.55 10.93 7.84
N ASP A 146 28.37 11.54 7.81
CA ASP A 146 27.64 11.88 9.03
C ASP A 146 27.23 10.60 9.79
N PHE A 147 26.82 9.55 9.07
CA PHE A 147 26.46 8.27 9.66
C PHE A 147 27.65 7.56 10.32
N GLU A 148 28.83 7.61 9.70
CA GLU A 148 30.08 7.04 10.24
C GLU A 148 30.62 7.84 11.45
N ARG A 149 30.38 9.15 11.47
CA ARG A 149 30.82 10.05 12.56
C ARG A 149 29.90 10.02 13.78
N GLU A 150 28.61 9.74 13.60
CA GLU A 150 27.62 9.72 14.68
C GLU A 150 27.79 8.48 15.57
N PRO A 151 28.25 8.63 16.83
CA PRO A 151 28.53 7.49 17.71
C PRO A 151 27.30 6.64 18.01
N LEU A 152 26.10 7.24 17.99
CA LEU A 152 24.84 6.57 18.31
C LEU A 152 24.11 6.05 17.07
N ALA A 153 24.70 6.13 15.87
CA ALA A 153 24.01 5.83 14.62
C ALA A 153 23.46 4.40 14.60
N LYS A 154 24.29 3.43 15.00
CA LYS A 154 23.90 2.01 15.11
C LYS A 154 22.76 1.79 16.09
N GLU A 155 22.78 2.48 17.24
CA GLU A 155 21.75 2.35 18.26
C GLU A 155 20.43 3.00 17.81
N ARG A 156 20.48 4.14 17.11
CA ARG A 156 19.30 4.76 16.51
C ARG A 156 18.66 3.86 15.45
N LEU A 157 19.45 3.24 14.57
CA LEU A 157 18.93 2.27 13.60
C LEU A 157 18.30 1.06 14.28
N ARG A 158 18.94 0.53 15.32
CA ARG A 158 18.39 -0.60 16.08
C ARG A 158 17.02 -0.26 16.67
N ARG A 159 16.87 0.92 17.26
CA ARG A 159 15.58 1.38 17.79
C ARG A 159 14.55 1.59 16.69
N ALA A 160 14.91 2.21 15.57
CA ALA A 160 14.05 2.32 14.40
C ALA A 160 13.60 0.94 13.87
N ARG A 161 14.50 -0.05 13.86
CA ARG A 161 14.21 -1.43 13.46
C ARG A 161 13.20 -2.09 14.40
N LEU A 162 13.34 -1.91 15.71
CA LEU A 162 12.38 -2.42 16.69
C LEU A 162 11.00 -1.78 16.53
N ALA A 163 10.94 -0.51 16.15
CA ALA A 163 9.69 0.22 15.88
C ALA A 163 8.90 -0.36 14.70
N LEU A 164 9.54 -1.12 13.81
CA LEU A 164 8.83 -1.86 12.76
C LEU A 164 7.89 -2.96 13.32
N ASN A 165 7.91 -3.24 14.62
CA ASN A 165 6.99 -4.19 15.25
C ASN A 165 5.96 -3.51 16.16
N THR A 166 5.94 -2.19 16.23
CA THR A 166 5.02 -1.42 17.09
C THR A 166 3.86 -0.83 16.30
N HIS A 167 2.87 -0.30 17.04
CA HIS A 167 1.76 0.45 16.45
C HIS A 167 2.27 1.75 15.81
N VAL A 168 1.85 2.00 14.57
CA VAL A 168 2.22 3.18 13.78
C VAL A 168 1.04 4.14 13.79
N ARG A 169 1.31 5.40 14.10
CA ARG A 169 0.29 6.45 13.98
C ARG A 169 0.37 7.04 12.59
N VAL A 170 -0.69 6.88 11.80
CA VAL A 170 -0.77 7.42 10.44
C VAL A 170 -1.83 8.51 10.42
N ALA A 171 -1.47 9.71 10.00
CA ALA A 171 -2.38 10.85 9.93
C ALA A 171 -1.92 11.87 8.89
N ALA A 172 -2.84 12.39 8.07
CA ALA A 172 -2.63 13.55 7.19
C ALA A 172 -1.32 13.53 6.37
N GLY A 173 -0.98 12.39 5.76
CA GLY A 173 0.25 12.26 4.97
C GLY A 173 1.52 12.06 5.78
N GLU A 174 1.43 11.88 7.10
CA GLU A 174 2.55 11.52 7.97
C GLU A 174 2.35 10.12 8.57
N ALA A 175 3.47 9.46 8.88
CA ALA A 175 3.50 8.24 9.66
C ALA A 175 4.56 8.36 10.76
N LEU A 176 4.18 8.04 11.99
CA LEU A 176 5.03 8.11 13.18
C LEU A 176 5.19 6.72 13.77
N PHE A 177 6.44 6.29 13.92
CA PHE A 177 6.84 5.07 14.60
C PHE A 177 7.39 5.45 15.99
N PRO A 178 6.63 5.25 17.08
CA PRO A 178 7.07 5.62 18.42
C PRO A 178 8.28 4.80 18.86
N LEU A 179 9.26 5.48 19.46
CA LEU A 179 10.49 4.87 19.99
C LEU A 179 10.55 4.88 21.54
N GLY A 180 9.48 5.34 22.18
CA GLY A 180 9.40 5.56 23.62
C GLY A 180 9.83 6.97 24.02
N GLY A 181 9.14 7.53 25.01
CA GLY A 181 9.21 8.97 25.31
C GLY A 181 8.56 9.80 24.19
N GLU A 182 9.09 10.99 23.95
CA GLU A 182 8.64 11.90 22.87
C GLU A 182 9.32 11.64 21.51
N ARG A 183 10.12 10.56 21.39
CA ARG A 183 10.89 10.24 20.19
C ARG A 183 10.10 9.37 19.23
N ALA A 184 10.24 9.64 17.93
CA ALA A 184 9.66 8.84 16.88
C ALA A 184 10.52 8.86 15.60
N VAL A 185 10.38 7.82 14.78
CA VAL A 185 10.75 7.92 13.36
C VAL A 185 9.58 8.54 12.63
N ARG A 186 9.83 9.61 11.88
CA ARG A 186 8.81 10.31 11.11
C ARG A 186 9.00 10.07 9.62
N LEU A 187 7.95 9.61 8.97
CA LEU A 187 7.84 9.55 7.52
C LEU A 187 6.78 10.53 7.04
N VAL A 188 7.01 11.12 5.88
CA VAL A 188 6.08 12.04 5.20
C VAL A 188 5.78 11.49 3.81
N LEU A 189 4.56 11.67 3.35
CA LEU A 189 4.11 11.27 2.03
C LEU A 189 4.51 12.35 1.02
N GLU A 190 5.40 12.02 0.10
CA GLU A 190 5.84 12.89 -1.00
C GLU A 190 5.61 12.14 -2.32
N ASP A 191 4.90 12.76 -3.27
CA ASP A 191 4.64 12.20 -4.60
C ASP A 191 4.06 10.75 -4.57
N GLY A 192 3.21 10.47 -3.58
CA GLY A 192 2.57 9.16 -3.39
C GLY A 192 3.44 8.11 -2.69
N GLU A 193 4.66 8.46 -2.25
CA GLU A 193 5.57 7.55 -1.57
C GLU A 193 5.98 8.10 -0.20
N TYR A 194 6.02 7.24 0.83
CA TYR A 194 6.53 7.65 2.13
C TYR A 194 8.05 7.79 2.11
N ARG A 195 8.54 8.93 2.61
CA ARG A 195 9.95 9.30 2.71
C ARG A 195 10.33 9.55 4.16
N VAL A 196 11.55 9.17 4.54
CA VAL A 196 12.05 9.36 5.91
C VAL A 196 12.40 10.83 6.13
N ALA A 197 11.70 11.48 7.06
CA ALA A 197 11.88 12.88 7.41
C ALA A 197 12.69 13.07 8.70
N ALA A 198 12.69 12.08 9.61
CA ALA A 198 13.50 12.10 10.83
C ALA A 198 13.67 10.68 11.41
N ILE A 199 14.79 10.44 12.07
CA ILE A 199 15.08 9.23 12.87
C ILE A 199 15.52 9.73 14.25
N GLU A 200 14.53 9.83 15.17
CA GLU A 200 14.63 10.44 16.52
C GLU A 200 14.69 11.96 16.60
#